data_AF-A0A0E3V6T2-F1
#
_entry.id   AF-A0A0E3V6T2-F1
#
_cell.length_a   1.000
_cell.length_b   1.000
_cell.length_c   1.000
_cell.angle_alpha   90.00
_cell.angle_beta   90.00
_cell.angle_gamma   90.00
#
_symmetry.space_group_name_H-M   'P 1'
#
loop_
_entity.id
_entity.type
_entity.pdbx_description
1 polymer ?
#
loop_
_entity_poly.entity_id
_entity_poly.type
_entity_poly.pdbx_seq_one_letter_code
_entity_poly.pdbx_strand_id
1 'polypeptide(L)'
;MTYWAKSICGLSLGLLVGCQTGVRDFDFMNKQFAATFNVDSTKGIDSTNLATLSGSKAIYSFREDGKGTNHIQMGMLSRDTPFTWKVKGDSLLIDNKPYSVKPENQGFMLKSDSAKIFLTQQP
;
A
#
# COMPACT_ATOMS: atom_id res chain seq x y z
N MET A 1 -58.04 40.26 2.43
CA MET A 1 -56.71 40.60 2.96
C MET A 1 -56.38 39.68 4.11
N THR A 2 -55.52 38.68 3.86
CA THR A 2 -54.65 38.04 4.86
C THR A 2 -53.71 37.10 4.10
N TYR A 3 -52.48 37.57 3.89
CA TYR A 3 -51.40 36.83 3.24
C TYR A 3 -50.68 35.98 4.28
N TRP A 4 -50.51 34.68 4.06
CA TRP A 4 -49.52 33.87 4.78
C TRP A 4 -48.78 32.98 3.78
N ALA A 5 -47.66 33.52 3.29
CA ALA A 5 -46.61 32.78 2.62
C ALA A 5 -45.61 32.28 3.68
N LYS A 6 -45.42 30.96 3.78
CA LYS A 6 -44.28 30.30 4.44
C LYS A 6 -44.24 28.86 3.92
N SER A 7 -43.13 28.22 3.60
CA SER A 7 -41.73 28.59 3.37
C SER A 7 -41.14 27.31 2.80
N ILE A 8 -40.44 27.40 1.66
CA ILE A 8 -39.79 26.26 1.00
C ILE A 8 -38.62 25.84 1.91
N CYS A 9 -38.80 24.77 2.70
CA CYS A 9 -37.68 24.09 3.35
C CYS A 9 -36.96 23.27 2.29
N GLY A 10 -35.98 23.91 1.66
CA GLY A 10 -34.96 23.24 0.88
C GLY A 10 -34.29 22.18 1.74
N LEU A 11 -34.50 20.91 1.38
CA LEU A 11 -33.65 19.81 1.80
C LEU A 11 -32.28 20.08 1.18
N SER A 12 -31.44 20.74 1.96
CA SER A 12 -30.01 20.77 1.78
C SER A 12 -29.51 19.33 1.74
N LEU A 13 -29.32 18.79 0.53
CA LEU A 13 -28.45 17.66 0.29
C LEU A 13 -27.06 18.08 0.77
N GLY A 14 -26.78 17.79 2.03
CA GLY A 14 -25.42 17.73 2.55
C GLY A 14 -24.70 16.65 1.78
N LEU A 15 -24.06 17.04 0.67
CA LEU A 15 -22.94 16.32 0.09
C LEU A 15 -21.87 16.24 1.18
N LEU A 16 -21.95 15.20 2.01
CA LEU A 16 -20.83 14.73 2.80
C LEU A 16 -19.79 14.24 1.79
N VAL A 17 -19.01 15.18 1.27
CA VAL A 17 -17.74 14.90 0.61
C VAL A 17 -16.87 14.33 1.71
N GLY A 18 -16.99 13.02 1.92
CA GLY A 18 -16.09 12.29 2.79
C GLY A 18 -14.69 12.54 2.24
N CYS A 19 -13.86 13.23 3.02
CA CYS A 19 -12.44 13.29 2.79
C CYS A 19 -11.91 11.85 2.74
N GLN A 20 -11.81 11.27 1.54
CA GLN A 20 -11.07 10.04 1.32
C GLN A 20 -9.58 10.39 1.37
N THR A 21 -9.11 10.73 2.55
CA THR A 21 -7.68 10.78 2.86
C THR A 21 -7.25 9.36 3.17
N GLY A 22 -7.06 8.57 2.12
CA GLY A 22 -6.68 7.17 2.24
C GLY A 22 -5.98 6.70 0.98
N VAL A 23 -5.16 5.67 1.14
CA VAL A 23 -4.47 5.00 0.04
C VAL A 23 -5.49 4.23 -0.79
N ARG A 24 -5.30 4.19 -2.11
CA ARG A 24 -6.25 3.63 -3.07
C ARG A 24 -5.57 2.61 -3.99
N ASP A 25 -6.34 1.71 -4.60
CA ASP A 25 -5.76 0.65 -5.44
C ASP A 25 -4.91 1.21 -6.61
N PHE A 26 -5.34 2.31 -7.25
CA PHE A 26 -4.58 2.92 -8.36
C PHE A 26 -3.25 3.56 -7.90
N ASP A 27 -3.05 3.78 -6.59
CA ASP A 27 -1.77 4.26 -6.08
C ASP A 27 -0.67 3.21 -6.33
N PHE A 28 -1.04 1.93 -6.45
CA PHE A 28 -0.14 0.81 -6.73
C PHE A 28 -0.32 0.22 -8.12
N MET A 29 -1.55 0.16 -8.64
CA MET A 29 -1.88 -0.57 -9.87
C MET A 29 -1.01 -0.16 -11.06
N ASN A 30 -0.48 -1.16 -11.76
CA ASN A 30 0.42 -1.03 -12.93
C ASN A 30 1.73 -0.26 -12.63
N LYS A 31 2.16 -0.21 -11.36
CA LYS A 31 3.42 0.42 -10.96
C LYS A 31 4.40 -0.59 -10.39
N GLN A 32 5.68 -0.21 -10.45
CA GLN A 32 6.79 -0.96 -9.90
C GLN A 32 7.44 -0.16 -8.78
N PHE A 33 7.82 -0.85 -7.71
CA PHE A 33 8.47 -0.25 -6.55
C PHE A 33 9.69 -1.06 -6.17
N ALA A 34 10.84 -0.39 -6.06
CA ALA A 34 11.98 -0.97 -5.37
C ALA A 34 11.67 -1.03 -3.87
N ALA A 35 11.93 -2.18 -3.24
CA ALA A 35 11.66 -2.40 -1.84
C ALA A 35 12.97 -2.46 -1.03
N THR A 36 13.04 -1.61 0.00
CA THR A 36 14.09 -1.65 1.01
C THR A 36 13.51 -2.09 2.34
N PHE A 37 14.07 -3.13 2.94
CA PHE A 37 13.56 -3.71 4.18
C PHE A 37 14.33 -3.17 5.38
N ASN A 38 13.60 -2.65 6.36
CA ASN A 38 14.10 -2.36 7.70
C ASN A 38 13.35 -3.26 8.68
N VAL A 39 14.02 -4.31 9.12
CA VAL A 39 13.45 -5.34 9.96
C VAL A 39 14.06 -5.24 11.35
N ASP A 40 13.21 -5.33 12.37
CA ASP A 40 13.63 -5.43 13.75
C ASP A 40 13.94 -6.89 14.09
N SER A 41 15.23 -7.23 14.16
CA SER A 41 15.73 -8.58 14.44
C SER A 41 15.35 -9.11 15.82
N THR A 42 14.86 -8.26 16.73
CA THR A 42 14.37 -8.68 18.05
C THR A 42 12.96 -9.28 18.03
N LYS A 43 12.22 -9.14 16.92
CA LYS A 43 10.80 -9.52 16.81
C LYS A 43 10.53 -10.79 16.01
N GLY A 44 11.52 -11.68 15.89
CA GLY A 44 11.30 -13.06 15.43
C GLY A 44 11.22 -13.25 13.91
N ILE A 45 11.79 -12.35 13.10
CA ILE A 45 12.08 -12.67 11.71
C ILE A 45 13.34 -13.54 11.67
N ASP A 46 13.22 -14.71 11.02
CA ASP A 46 14.32 -15.65 10.78
C ASP A 46 15.52 -14.89 10.17
N SER A 47 16.65 -14.94 10.86
CA SER A 47 17.89 -14.26 10.49
C SER A 47 18.39 -14.67 9.10
N THR A 48 18.02 -15.85 8.63
CA THR A 48 18.33 -16.35 7.28
C THR A 48 17.55 -15.57 6.21
N ASN A 49 16.26 -15.34 6.43
CA ASN A 49 15.43 -14.52 5.55
C ASN A 49 15.85 -13.05 5.60
N LEU A 50 16.28 -12.57 6.78
CA LEU A 50 16.81 -11.23 6.96
C LEU A 50 18.07 -10.98 6.10
N ALA A 51 19.07 -11.84 6.23
CA ALA A 51 20.33 -11.72 5.50
C ALA A 51 20.12 -11.81 3.97
N THR A 52 19.20 -12.67 3.55
CA THR A 52 18.75 -12.80 2.16
C THR A 52 18.19 -11.48 1.64
N LEU A 53 17.32 -10.82 2.42
CA LEU A 53 16.70 -9.55 2.03
C LEU A 53 17.69 -8.38 2.03
N SER A 54 18.61 -8.32 3.01
CA SER A 54 19.59 -7.23 3.13
C SER A 54 20.63 -7.18 2.00
N GLY A 55 20.91 -8.32 1.35
CA GLY A 55 21.82 -8.41 0.20
C GLY A 55 21.13 -8.46 -1.17
N SER A 56 19.79 -8.36 -1.20
CA SER A 56 18.99 -8.52 -2.41
C SER A 56 18.41 -7.20 -2.91
N LYS A 57 18.20 -7.11 -4.22
CA LYS A 57 17.31 -6.10 -4.81
C LYS A 57 15.94 -6.71 -4.98
N ALA A 58 14.93 -6.14 -4.33
CA ALA A 58 13.55 -6.57 -4.47
C ALA A 58 12.75 -5.50 -5.23
N ILE A 59 11.98 -5.92 -6.24
CA ILE A 59 11.07 -5.06 -7.01
C ILE A 59 9.67 -5.66 -6.94
N TYR A 60 8.74 -4.90 -6.38
CA TYR A 60 7.32 -5.25 -6.35
C TYR A 60 6.63 -4.62 -7.55
N SER A 61 6.08 -5.47 -8.42
CA SER A 61 5.23 -5.08 -9.53
C SER A 61 3.78 -5.37 -9.16
N PHE A 62 2.94 -4.34 -9.11
CA PHE A 62 1.52 -4.47 -8.83
C PHE A 62 0.77 -4.40 -10.16
N ARG A 63 -0.01 -5.44 -10.46
CA ARG A 63 -0.83 -5.56 -11.67
C ARG A 63 -2.31 -5.49 -11.32
N GLU A 64 -3.12 -5.32 -12.35
CA GLU A 64 -4.59 -5.36 -12.24
C GLU A 64 -5.09 -6.67 -11.60
N ASP A 65 -6.36 -6.64 -11.17
CA ASP A 65 -7.06 -7.76 -10.51
C ASP A 65 -6.42 -8.24 -9.20
N GLY A 66 -5.66 -7.38 -8.52
CA GLY A 66 -5.02 -7.72 -7.25
C GLY A 66 -3.90 -8.76 -7.39
N LYS A 67 -3.27 -8.85 -8.57
CA LYS A 67 -2.12 -9.74 -8.81
C LYS A 67 -0.83 -8.94 -8.79
N GLY A 68 0.26 -9.55 -8.35
CA GLY A 68 1.56 -8.91 -8.34
C GLY A 68 2.70 -9.88 -8.50
N THR A 69 3.91 -9.35 -8.63
CA THR A 69 5.14 -10.13 -8.71
C THR A 69 6.24 -9.43 -7.96
N ASN A 70 6.89 -10.17 -7.07
CA ASN A 70 8.09 -9.74 -6.38
C ASN A 70 9.28 -10.36 -7.10
N HIS A 71 10.04 -9.52 -7.80
CA HIS A 71 11.31 -9.88 -8.41
C HIS A 71 12.42 -9.67 -7.39
N ILE A 72 13.10 -10.74 -7.00
CA ILE A 72 14.25 -10.67 -6.08
C ILE A 72 15.50 -11.06 -6.86
N GLN A 73 16.50 -10.18 -6.85
CA GLN A 73 17.84 -10.44 -7.39
C GLN A 73 18.86 -10.53 -6.25
N MET A 74 19.62 -11.63 -6.23
CA MET A 74 20.70 -11.91 -5.28
C MET A 74 21.97 -12.27 -6.07
N GLY A 75 22.85 -11.30 -6.28
CA GLY A 75 24.02 -11.49 -7.14
C GLY A 75 23.61 -11.85 -8.57
N MET A 76 24.03 -13.02 -9.04
CA MET A 76 23.68 -13.53 -10.39
C MET A 76 22.35 -14.30 -10.44
N LEU A 77 21.76 -14.62 -9.28
CA LEU A 77 20.49 -15.34 -9.21
C LEU A 77 19.34 -14.35 -9.15
N SER A 78 18.28 -14.62 -9.92
CA SER A 78 17.02 -13.89 -9.85
C SER A 78 15.85 -14.86 -9.71
N ARG A 79 14.81 -14.42 -9.00
CA ARG A 79 13.57 -15.18 -8.81
C ARG A 79 12.38 -14.24 -8.84
N ASP A 80 11.38 -14.63 -9.62
CA ASP A 80 10.06 -14.02 -9.59
C ASP A 80 9.12 -14.84 -8.72
N THR A 81 8.48 -14.18 -7.74
CA THR A 81 7.49 -14.80 -6.88
C THR A 81 6.16 -14.08 -7.07
N PRO A 82 5.09 -14.76 -7.54
CA PRO A 82 3.77 -14.15 -7.63
C PRO A 82 3.21 -13.89 -6.24
N PHE A 83 2.43 -12.83 -6.09
CA PHE A 83 1.67 -12.53 -4.88
C PHE A 83 0.29 -11.95 -5.23
N THR A 84 -0.61 -11.97 -4.26
CA THR A 84 -1.91 -11.31 -4.32
C THR A 84 -1.91 -10.03 -3.48
N TRP A 85 -2.64 -9.01 -3.90
CA TRP A 85 -2.72 -7.75 -3.17
C TRP A 85 -4.07 -7.07 -3.28
N LYS A 86 -4.33 -6.17 -2.31
CA LYS A 86 -5.57 -5.39 -2.22
C LYS A 86 -5.38 -4.22 -1.25
N VAL A 87 -5.95 -3.05 -1.54
CA VAL A 87 -6.10 -2.01 -0.51
C VAL A 87 -7.40 -2.20 0.26
N LYS A 88 -7.35 -2.04 1.59
CA LYS A 88 -8.51 -2.07 2.48
C LYS A 88 -8.38 -0.95 3.52
N GLY A 89 -9.07 0.16 3.28
CA GLY A 89 -8.85 1.39 4.06
C GLY A 89 -7.42 1.87 3.87
N ASP A 90 -6.73 2.20 4.96
CA ASP A 90 -5.33 2.67 4.92
C ASP A 90 -4.29 1.54 4.96
N SER A 91 -4.72 0.32 4.65
CA SER A 91 -3.87 -0.87 4.68
C SER A 91 -3.74 -1.51 3.30
N LEU A 92 -2.51 -1.88 2.95
CA LEU A 92 -2.21 -2.75 1.82
C LEU A 92 -2.11 -4.17 2.34
N LEU A 93 -2.92 -5.08 1.78
CA LEU A 93 -2.80 -6.50 2.03
C LEU A 93 -1.91 -7.08 0.93
N ILE A 94 -0.87 -7.85 1.31
CA ILE A 94 -0.06 -8.66 0.39
C ILE A 94 -0.13 -10.10 0.89
N ASP A 95 -0.63 -11.03 0.10
CA ASP A 95 -0.90 -12.43 0.48
C ASP A 95 -1.65 -12.53 1.82
N ASN A 96 -2.71 -11.72 1.96
CA ASN A 96 -3.53 -11.56 3.16
C ASN A 96 -2.80 -11.01 4.41
N LYS A 97 -1.52 -10.63 4.30
CA LYS A 97 -0.79 -9.96 5.37
C LYS A 97 -1.04 -8.46 5.31
N PRO A 98 -1.61 -7.84 6.36
CA PRO A 98 -1.89 -6.41 6.37
C PRO A 98 -0.63 -5.60 6.66
N TYR A 99 -0.46 -4.52 5.91
CA TYR A 99 0.53 -3.49 6.15
C TYR A 99 -0.16 -2.13 6.24
N SER A 100 0.08 -1.38 7.31
CA SER A 100 -0.32 0.03 7.36
C SER A 100 0.51 0.81 6.36
N VAL A 101 -0.14 1.60 5.52
CA VAL A 101 0.52 2.38 4.47
C VAL A 101 0.67 3.83 4.90
N LYS A 102 1.87 4.37 4.76
CA LYS A 102 2.14 5.80 4.92
C LYS A 102 2.76 6.34 3.62
N PRO A 103 2.15 7.34 2.96
CA PRO A 103 2.76 8.02 1.83
C PRO A 103 4.08 8.70 2.22
N GLU A 104 5.07 8.65 1.33
CA GLU A 104 6.37 9.31 1.45
C GLU A 104 6.71 9.99 0.10
N ASN A 105 7.66 10.93 0.08
CA ASN A 105 7.94 11.79 -1.09
C ASN A 105 8.16 11.04 -2.43
N GLN A 106 8.68 9.81 -2.39
CA GLN A 106 8.99 9.01 -3.59
C GLN A 106 8.30 7.62 -3.58
N GLY A 107 7.24 7.45 -2.79
CA GLY A 107 6.48 6.20 -2.75
C GLY A 107 5.77 6.01 -1.41
N PHE A 108 5.96 4.84 -0.79
CA PHE A 108 5.19 4.42 0.40
C PHE A 108 6.06 3.71 1.43
N MET A 109 5.81 3.95 2.71
CA MET A 109 6.28 3.10 3.79
C MET A 109 5.17 2.14 4.20
N LEU A 110 5.44 0.84 4.10
CA LEU A 110 4.61 -0.23 4.62
C LEU A 110 5.09 -0.62 6.01
N LYS A 111 4.21 -0.64 6.99
CA LYS A 111 4.52 -1.05 8.36
C LYS A 111 3.70 -2.27 8.76
N SER A 112 4.38 -3.27 9.30
CA SER A 112 3.82 -4.40 10.04
C SER A 112 4.41 -4.41 11.45
N ASP A 113 3.99 -5.35 12.28
CA ASP A 113 4.46 -5.45 13.67
C ASP A 113 5.96 -5.77 13.79
N SER A 114 6.51 -6.47 12.80
CA SER A 114 7.88 -6.99 12.78
C SER A 114 8.78 -6.35 11.72
N ALA A 115 8.22 -5.66 10.72
CA ALA A 115 9.00 -5.09 9.63
C ALA A 115 8.44 -3.76 9.13
N LYS A 116 9.35 -2.90 8.66
CA LYS A 116 9.07 -1.74 7.81
C LYS A 116 9.64 -2.00 6.42
N ILE A 117 8.85 -1.73 5.39
CA ILE A 117 9.27 -1.85 3.99
C ILE A 117 9.10 -0.47 3.36
N PHE A 118 10.17 0.08 2.80
CA PHE A 118 10.12 1.30 2.02
C PHE A 118 9.98 0.93 0.56
N LEU A 119 8.88 1.34 -0.06
CA LEU A 119 8.60 1.22 -1.48
C LEU A 119 8.95 2.53 -2.15
N THR A 120 9.95 2.51 -3.03
CA THR A 120 10.34 3.66 -3.86
C THR A 120 9.89 3.39 -5.28
N GLN A 121 9.05 4.27 -5.83
CA GLN A 121 8.52 4.11 -7.19
C GLN A 121 9.68 4.11 -8.20
N GLN A 122 9.70 3.10 -9.08
CA GLN A 122 10.62 3.05 -10.20
C GLN A 122 10.08 3.93 -11.36
N PRO A 123 10.98 4.57 -12.14
CA PRO A 123 10.59 5.38 -13.30
C PRO A 123 9.89 4.57 -14.39
#